data_AF-A0A2H6EU88-F1
#
_entry.id   AF-A0A2H6EU88-F1
#
_cell.length_a   1.000
_cell.length_b   1.000
_cell.length_c   1.000
_cell.angle_alpha   90.00
_cell.angle_beta   90.00
_cell.angle_gamma   90.00
#
_symmetry.space_group_name_H-M   'P 1'
#
loop_
_entity.id
_entity.type
_entity.pdbx_description
1 polymer ?
#
loop_
_entity_poly.entity_id
_entity_poly.type
_entity_poly.pdbx_seq_one_letter_code
_entity_poly.pdbx_strand_id
1 'polypeptide(L)'
;MLQFIYVIILSFLVIWVPLAIWKSGQYLITPFVSSLISLAVIFSAYSLNRWAFRKSHKVFFRLLIGGMVTRIVLVVILILIAWRLFHLNPTLFLISLIGYYLIFQILEVKILRKQMVTKSENT
;
A
#
# COMPACT_ATOMS: atom_id res chain seq x y z
N MET A 1 -2.75 -10.34 11.15
CA MET A 1 -2.09 -9.20 11.82
C MET A 1 -0.58 -9.41 11.92
N LEU A 2 -0.07 -10.46 12.57
CA LEU A 2 1.39 -10.67 12.70
C LEU A 2 2.14 -10.74 11.35
N GLN A 3 1.63 -11.51 10.38
CA GLN A 3 2.23 -11.60 9.03
C GLN A 3 2.29 -10.24 8.31
N PHE A 4 1.33 -9.35 8.59
CA PHE A 4 1.27 -8.03 7.98
C PHE A 4 2.35 -7.11 8.54
N ILE A 5 2.51 -7.11 9.86
CA ILE A 5 3.56 -6.35 10.56
C ILE A 5 4.93 -6.83 10.10
N TYR A 6 5.13 -8.14 9.98
CA TYR A 6 6.41 -8.71 9.55
C TYR A 6 6.78 -8.25 8.13
N VAL A 7 5.85 -8.31 7.18
CA VAL A 7 6.12 -7.88 5.80
C VAL A 7 6.33 -6.36 5.69
N ILE A 8 5.63 -5.56 6.50
CA ILE A 8 5.89 -4.11 6.57
C ILE A 8 7.33 -3.86 7.03
N ILE A 9 7.74 -4.45 8.15
CA ILE A 9 9.09 -4.30 8.70
C ILE A 9 10.13 -4.80 7.69
N LEU A 10 9.90 -5.96 7.07
CA LEU A 10 10.81 -6.53 6.08
C LEU A 10 10.91 -5.64 4.84
N SER A 11 9.78 -5.12 4.33
CA SER A 11 9.76 -4.22 3.17
C SER A 11 10.49 -2.91 3.46
N PHE A 12 10.37 -2.40 4.69
CA PHE A 12 11.09 -1.22 5.14
C PHE A 12 12.60 -1.50 5.16
N LEU A 13 13.03 -2.64 5.70
CA LEU A 13 14.44 -3.01 5.68
C LEU A 13 14.99 -3.20 4.25
N VAL A 14 14.27 -3.93 3.40
CA VAL A 14 14.72 -4.27 2.04
C VAL A 14 14.85 -3.04 1.14
N ILE A 15 13.96 -2.06 1.27
CA ILE A 15 13.98 -0.86 0.41
C ILE A 15 14.81 0.25 1.04
N TRP A 16 14.71 0.44 2.37
CA TRP A 16 15.33 1.58 3.05
C TRP A 16 16.83 1.35 3.32
N VAL A 17 17.25 0.14 3.71
CA VAL A 17 18.66 -0.14 4.05
C VAL A 17 19.62 0.02 2.87
N PRO A 18 19.35 -0.52 1.65
CA PRO A 18 20.25 -0.32 0.52
C PRO A 18 20.38 1.15 0.12
N LEU A 19 19.27 1.90 0.19
CA LEU A 19 19.25 3.33 -0.09
C LEU A 19 20.04 4.13 0.94
N ALA A 20 20.00 3.72 2.22
CA ALA A 20 20.75 4.36 3.28
C ALA A 20 22.26 4.13 3.19
N ILE A 21 22.69 2.98 2.65
CA ILE A 21 24.10 2.65 2.45
C ILE A 21 24.67 3.39 1.23
N TRP A 22 23.87 3.54 0.15
CA TRP A 22 24.35 4.14 -1.10
C TRP A 22 24.29 5.66 -1.16
N LYS A 23 23.32 6.30 -0.49
CA LYS A 23 23.11 7.76 -0.54
C LYS A 23 22.78 8.32 0.84
N SER A 24 23.50 9.35 1.27
CA SER A 24 23.28 10.06 2.53
C SER A 24 22.55 11.41 2.32
N GLY A 25 21.77 11.85 3.32
CA GLY A 25 21.08 13.15 3.32
C GLY A 25 19.59 13.10 2.93
N GLN A 26 19.12 14.10 2.15
CA GLN A 26 17.70 14.24 1.71
C GLN A 26 17.14 12.99 0.99
N TYR A 27 18.01 12.11 0.51
CA TYR A 27 17.67 10.83 -0.10
C TYR A 27 17.02 9.84 0.86
N LEU A 28 17.22 9.95 2.18
CA LEU A 28 16.64 9.07 3.20
C LEU A 28 15.17 9.40 3.52
N ILE A 29 14.78 10.66 3.38
CA ILE A 29 13.38 11.10 3.56
C ILE A 29 12.51 10.52 2.45
N THR A 30 13.05 10.35 1.25
CA THR A 30 12.32 9.85 0.07
C THR A 30 11.67 8.46 0.30
N PRO A 31 12.42 7.40 0.67
CA PRO A 31 11.83 6.09 0.91
C PRO A 31 10.97 6.07 2.19
N PHE A 32 11.24 6.95 3.17
CA PHE A 32 10.37 7.10 4.35
C PHE A 32 8.98 7.64 3.97
N VAL A 33 8.92 8.77 3.25
CA VAL A 33 7.66 9.37 2.79
C VAL A 33 6.92 8.41 1.87
N SER A 34 7.63 7.73 0.97
CA SER A 34 7.05 6.71 0.09
C SER A 34 6.40 5.57 0.88
N SER A 35 7.05 5.10 1.96
CA SER A 35 6.51 4.05 2.81
C SER A 35 5.23 4.49 3.54
N LEU A 36 5.18 5.74 4.02
CA LEU A 36 4.01 6.29 4.69
C LEU A 36 2.81 6.40 3.76
N ILE A 37 3.03 6.86 2.52
CA ILE A 37 1.99 6.95 1.49
C ILE A 37 1.43 5.56 1.19
N SER A 38 2.31 4.59 0.92
CA SER A 38 1.89 3.22 0.63
C SER A 38 1.19 2.56 1.84
N LEU A 39 1.59 2.89 3.07
CA LEU A 39 0.91 2.44 4.28
C LEU A 39 -0.51 3.02 4.39
N ALA A 40 -0.68 4.32 4.16
CA ALA A 40 -2.01 4.94 4.19
C ALA A 40 -2.95 4.29 3.16
N VAL A 41 -2.43 4.03 1.96
CA VAL A 41 -3.18 3.36 0.88
C VAL A 41 -3.58 1.94 1.29
N ILE A 42 -2.67 1.14 1.87
CA ILE A 42 -3.01 -0.23 2.25
C ILE A 42 -3.97 -0.31 3.44
N PHE A 43 -3.89 0.63 4.39
CA PHE A 43 -4.81 0.67 5.52
C PHE A 43 -6.23 1.02 5.07
N SER A 44 -6.37 2.00 4.16
CA SER A 44 -7.67 2.34 3.56
C SER A 44 -8.25 1.16 2.79
N ALA A 45 -7.41 0.47 2.00
CA ALA A 45 -7.74 -0.71 1.25
C ALA A 45 -8.27 -1.85 2.13
N TYR A 46 -7.51 -2.20 3.18
CA TYR A 46 -7.88 -3.25 4.12
C TYR A 46 -9.20 -2.94 4.84
N SER A 47 -9.38 -1.69 5.27
CA SER A 47 -10.58 -1.25 5.98
C SER A 47 -11.82 -1.35 5.09
N LEU A 48 -11.71 -0.89 3.83
CA LEU A 48 -12.79 -0.97 2.85
C LEU A 48 -13.15 -2.42 2.53
N ASN A 49 -12.15 -3.28 2.33
CA ASN A 49 -12.38 -4.70 2.03
C ASN A 49 -13.05 -5.43 3.19
N ARG A 50 -12.62 -5.17 4.43
CA ARG A 50 -13.22 -5.77 5.62
C ARG A 50 -14.69 -5.38 5.76
N TRP A 51 -15.04 -4.14 5.43
CA TRP A 51 -16.42 -3.69 5.39
C TRP A 51 -17.21 -4.30 4.23
N ALA A 52 -16.62 -4.34 3.03
CA ALA A 52 -17.22 -4.92 1.83
C ALA A 52 -17.52 -6.41 1.98
N PHE A 53 -16.71 -7.16 2.74
CA PHE A 53 -16.88 -8.60 2.95
C PHE A 53 -18.23 -8.98 3.57
N ARG A 54 -18.81 -8.09 4.38
CA ARG A 54 -20.12 -8.25 5.02
C ARG A 54 -21.30 -7.96 4.09
N LYS A 55 -21.05 -7.52 2.85
CA LYS A 55 -22.07 -7.17 1.87
C LYS A 55 -22.31 -8.32 0.88
N SER A 56 -23.40 -8.21 0.12
CA SER A 56 -23.74 -9.14 -0.96
C SER A 56 -22.68 -9.12 -2.07
N HIS A 57 -22.55 -10.20 -2.84
CA HIS A 57 -21.53 -10.34 -3.89
C HIS A 57 -21.51 -9.18 -4.89
N LYS A 58 -22.67 -8.72 -5.36
CA LYS A 58 -22.77 -7.55 -6.26
C LYS A 58 -22.21 -6.27 -5.64
N VAL A 59 -22.47 -6.04 -4.35
CA VAL A 59 -21.99 -4.85 -3.63
C VAL A 59 -20.50 -4.98 -3.32
N PHE A 60 -20.03 -6.19 -2.98
CA PHE A 60 -18.61 -6.46 -2.76
C PHE A 60 -17.76 -6.12 -3.99
N PHE A 61 -18.11 -6.63 -5.18
CA PHE A 61 -17.37 -6.32 -6.41
C PHE A 61 -17.39 -4.83 -6.75
N ARG A 62 -18.53 -4.15 -6.58
CA ARG A 62 -18.62 -2.69 -6.79
C ARG A 62 -17.71 -1.93 -5.84
N LEU A 63 -17.66 -2.30 -4.56
CA LEU A 63 -16.80 -1.67 -3.57
C LEU A 63 -15.31 -1.99 -3.80
N LEU A 64 -15.01 -3.17 -4.31
CA LEU A 64 -13.64 -3.58 -4.62
C LEU A 64 -13.09 -2.77 -5.82
N ILE A 65 -13.87 -2.68 -6.90
CA ILE A 65 -13.51 -1.88 -8.09
C ILE A 65 -13.50 -0.38 -7.75
N GLY A 66 -14.54 0.12 -7.08
CA GLY A 66 -14.60 1.51 -6.63
C GLY A 66 -13.46 1.86 -5.68
N GLY A 67 -13.09 0.93 -4.80
CA GLY A 67 -11.94 1.04 -3.92
C GLY A 67 -10.62 1.20 -4.67
N MET A 68 -10.43 0.50 -5.79
CA MET A 68 -9.23 0.67 -6.63
C MET A 68 -9.14 2.08 -7.22
N VAL A 69 -10.25 2.63 -7.74
CA VAL A 69 -10.29 4.00 -8.26
C VAL A 69 -9.94 5.00 -7.16
N THR A 70 -10.56 4.86 -5.98
CA THR A 70 -10.27 5.72 -4.82
C THR A 70 -8.80 5.67 -4.42
N ARG A 71 -8.15 4.50 -4.48
CA ARG A 71 -6.72 4.35 -4.16
C ARG A 71 -5.83 5.07 -5.17
N ILE A 72 -6.14 4.99 -6.46
CA ILE A 72 -5.38 5.71 -7.50
C ILE A 72 -5.46 7.21 -7.22
N VAL A 73 -6.66 7.72 -6.96
CA VAL A 73 -6.86 9.14 -6.59
C VAL A 73 -6.09 9.50 -5.32
N LEU A 74 -6.14 8.66 -4.29
CA LEU A 74 -5.42 8.87 -3.04
C LEU A 74 -3.90 8.90 -3.24
N VAL A 75 -3.34 7.98 -4.03
CA VAL A 75 -1.91 7.95 -4.38
C VAL A 75 -1.52 9.25 -5.07
N VAL A 76 -2.29 9.69 -6.06
CA VAL A 76 -2.01 10.95 -6.78
C VAL A 76 -2.02 12.14 -5.83
N ILE A 77 -3.03 12.26 -4.97
CA ILE A 77 -3.12 13.36 -3.98
C ILE A 77 -1.90 13.34 -3.06
N LEU A 78 -1.53 12.17 -2.54
CA LEU A 78 -0.39 12.02 -1.63
C LEU A 78 0.95 12.33 -2.30
N ILE A 79 1.11 11.98 -3.58
CA ILE A 79 2.27 12.37 -4.40
C ILE A 79 2.35 13.91 -4.51
N LEU A 80 1.24 14.58 -4.84
CA LEU A 80 1.20 16.04 -4.99
C LEU A 80 1.53 16.76 -3.67
N ILE A 81 1.02 16.25 -2.54
CA ILE A 81 1.34 16.76 -1.20
C ILE A 81 2.82 16.56 -0.89
N ALA A 82 3.35 15.36 -1.10
CA ALA A 82 4.76 15.05 -0.84
C ALA A 82 5.71 15.90 -1.69
N TRP A 83 5.36 16.12 -2.96
CA TRP A 83 6.13 17.00 -3.85
C TRP A 83 6.17 18.42 -3.29
N ARG A 84 5.01 18.97 -2.91
CA ARG A 84 4.90 20.35 -2.43
C ARG A 84 5.63 20.60 -1.11
N LEU A 85 5.76 19.57 -0.26
CA LEU A 85 6.36 19.71 1.07
C LEU A 85 7.85 19.38 1.12
N PHE A 86 8.32 18.40 0.35
CA PHE A 86 9.64 17.80 0.59
C PHE A 86 10.63 17.91 -0.58
N HIS A 87 10.22 18.42 -1.75
CA HIS A 87 11.09 18.57 -2.94
C HIS A 87 11.92 17.30 -3.25
N LEU A 88 11.28 16.14 -3.17
CA LEU A 88 11.94 14.84 -3.27
C LEU A 88 12.51 14.58 -4.67
N ASN A 89 13.54 13.75 -4.75
CA ASN A 89 14.02 13.25 -6.04
C ASN A 89 12.92 12.38 -6.69
N PRO A 90 12.38 12.77 -7.85
CA PRO A 90 11.18 12.14 -8.42
C PRO A 90 11.42 10.69 -8.80
N THR A 91 12.60 10.35 -9.30
CA THR A 91 12.95 8.98 -9.73
C THR A 91 13.03 8.03 -8.54
N LEU A 92 13.76 8.41 -7.49
CA LEU A 92 13.86 7.60 -6.27
C LEU A 92 12.52 7.48 -5.54
N PHE A 93 11.73 8.55 -5.53
CA PHE A 93 10.39 8.56 -4.95
C PHE A 93 9.45 7.60 -5.67
N LEU A 94 9.38 7.67 -7.00
CA LEU A 94 8.55 6.78 -7.80
C LEU A 94 8.94 5.31 -7.64
N ILE A 95 10.24 4.99 -7.71
CA ILE A 95 10.73 3.61 -7.56
C ILE A 95 10.37 3.06 -6.18
N SER A 96 10.63 3.84 -5.12
CA SER A 96 10.32 3.43 -3.74
C SER A 96 8.83 3.26 -3.53
N LEU A 97 8.03 4.22 -4.02
CA LEU A 97 6.57 4.21 -3.92
C LEU A 97 5.99 2.97 -4.60
N ILE A 98 6.39 2.70 -5.85
CA ILE A 98 5.96 1.53 -6.61
C ILE A 98 6.39 0.25 -5.90
N GLY A 99 7.63 0.18 -5.41
CA GLY A 99 8.14 -0.97 -4.66
C GLY A 99 7.28 -1.29 -3.43
N TYR A 100 7.07 -0.31 -2.56
CA TYR A 100 6.22 -0.47 -1.38
C TYR A 100 4.77 -0.79 -1.75
N TYR A 101 4.21 -0.09 -2.75
CA TYR A 101 2.84 -0.29 -3.20
C TYR A 101 2.62 -1.71 -3.70
N LEU A 102 3.52 -2.25 -4.53
CA LEU A 102 3.41 -3.61 -5.06
C LEU A 102 3.51 -4.66 -3.95
N ILE A 103 4.46 -4.51 -3.02
CA ILE A 103 4.61 -5.44 -1.89
C ILE A 103 3.32 -5.48 -1.07
N PHE A 104 2.76 -4.31 -0.75
CA PHE A 104 1.53 -4.20 0.03
C PHE A 104 0.32 -4.72 -0.76
N GLN A 105 0.22 -4.42 -2.05
CA GLN A 105 -0.84 -4.91 -2.92
C GLN A 105 -0.85 -6.45 -3.01
N ILE A 106 0.31 -7.09 -3.14
CA ILE A 106 0.43 -8.56 -3.14
C ILE A 106 -0.08 -9.13 -1.80
N LEU A 107 0.27 -8.48 -0.70
CA LEU A 107 -0.19 -8.84 0.64
C LEU A 107 -1.72 -8.77 0.74
N GLU A 108 -2.32 -7.70 0.24
CA GLU A 108 -3.77 -7.51 0.22
C GLU A 108 -4.48 -8.61 -0.59
N VAL A 109 -4.00 -8.90 -1.79
CA VAL A 109 -4.58 -9.94 -2.65
C VAL A 109 -4.51 -11.31 -1.98
N LYS A 110 -3.41 -11.64 -1.31
CA LYS A 110 -3.29 -12.88 -0.53
C LYS A 110 -4.32 -12.97 0.59
N ILE A 111 -4.55 -11.87 1.31
CA ILE A 111 -5.55 -11.80 2.39
C ILE A 111 -6.96 -11.95 1.81
N LEU A 112 -7.29 -11.20 0.76
CA LEU A 112 -8.57 -11.27 0.07
C LEU A 112 -8.87 -12.69 -0.42
N ARG A 113 -7.89 -13.35 -1.05
CA ARG A 113 -8.02 -14.73 -1.51
C ARG A 113 -8.38 -15.67 -0.36
N LYS A 114 -7.65 -15.58 0.76
CA LYS A 114 -7.93 -16.40 1.95
C LYS A 114 -9.36 -16.18 2.46
N GLN A 115 -9.81 -14.94 2.54
CA GLN A 115 -11.17 -14.62 2.99
C GLN A 115 -12.25 -15.09 2.01
N MET A 116 -11.98 -15.08 0.69
CA MET A 116 -12.93 -15.55 -0.32
C MET A 116 -13.12 -17.07 -0.29
N VAL A 117 -12.03 -17.84 -0.11
CA VAL A 117 -12.11 -19.30 0.06
C VAL A 117 -12.98 -19.66 1.27
N THR A 118 -12.76 -19.02 2.42
CA THR A 118 -13.57 -19.26 3.62
C THR A 118 -15.04 -18.86 3.47
N LYS A 119 -15.35 -17.88 2.60
CA LYS A 119 -16.75 -17.51 2.30
C LYS A 119 -17.42 -18.54 1.41
N SER A 120 -16.69 -19.08 0.43
CA SER A 120 -17.19 -20.14 -0.47
C SER A 120 -17.47 -21.46 0.23
N GLU A 121 -16.70 -21.84 1.26
CA GLU A 121 -16.90 -23.08 2.01
C GLU A 121 -18.11 -23.04 2.95
N ASN A 122 -18.60 -21.84 3.30
CA ASN A 122 -19.73 -21.63 4.21
C ASN A 122 -21.05 -21.28 3.48
N THR A 123 -21.09 -21.39 2.14
CA THR A 123 -22.29 -21.16 1.32
C THR A 123 -22.68 -22.47 0.64
#